data_AF-A0A221JWB6-F1
#
_entry.id   AF-A0A221JWB6-F1
#
_cell.length_a   1.000
_cell.length_b   1.000
_cell.length_c   1.000
_cell.angle_alpha   90.00
_cell.angle_beta   90.00
_cell.angle_gamma   90.00
#
_symmetry.space_group_name_H-M   'P 1'
#
loop_
_entity.id
_entity.type
_entity.pdbx_description
1 polymer ?
#
loop_
_entity_poly.entity_id
_entity_poly.type
_entity_poly.pdbx_seq_one_letter_code
_entity_poly.pdbx_strand_id
1 'polypeptide(L)'
;MAQRIGEFPVYKQASLPLPATREELRTSLGDLKQLTPALVDRLSEQALPAVSLETVPHAEASIPLGASKMGGAPDLPRGMPWPMRPPYADAQIKLEHYRSLIGVTLAKAGIVPEWMTPDEGKHYVAEQRRIEKEVVEGALAMLPKEEANEIRQFLESQSIYTPERAREETRDHILQAQMVARSFPLSFIAQLDLGKLSAQPGFDPDLPKNGRLMLFYDLLETPPGWEPSSRVGFRLIWDETPAIDLIRVSVPAALSETQYRETLVLEPALIIPHSVATPIPPSVKAWDADLLDQASSQEFGEGPYWSYMAWLSRFGSSDEPGRINHQLGGWPQSQQNGMQAQAQLASNGIFAGTSYAYDTSAAKEILKGAADWKLVLQVGADEAVGLRGGAYYVLMRHDDLLERRFDKAWVVHQSN
;
A
#
# COMPACT_ATOMS: atom_id res chain seq x y z
N MET A 1 -11.95 41.77 -7.26
CA MET A 1 -12.74 41.18 -6.15
C MET A 1 -12.10 39.84 -5.82
N ALA A 2 -10.86 39.88 -5.33
CA ALA A 2 -10.06 38.72 -4.99
C ALA A 2 -10.24 38.46 -3.50
N GLN A 3 -11.19 37.59 -3.15
CA GLN A 3 -11.30 37.06 -1.80
C GLN A 3 -10.33 35.90 -1.67
N ARG A 4 -9.41 36.09 -0.72
CA ARG A 4 -8.51 35.10 -0.12
C ARG A 4 -9.17 33.73 -0.05
N ILE A 5 -8.65 32.79 -0.84
CA ILE A 5 -8.70 31.38 -0.47
C ILE A 5 -7.83 31.32 0.79
N GLY A 6 -8.48 31.13 1.94
CA GLY A 6 -7.77 31.00 3.19
C GLY A 6 -6.81 29.82 3.08
N GLU A 7 -5.51 30.09 3.17
CA GLU A 7 -4.57 29.12 3.68
C GLU A 7 -5.11 28.70 5.05
N PHE A 8 -5.73 27.53 5.12
CA PHE A 8 -5.99 26.90 6.40
C PHE A 8 -4.61 26.68 7.02
N PRO A 9 -4.31 27.25 8.19
CA PRO A 9 -3.12 26.87 8.91
C PRO A 9 -3.31 25.40 9.28
N VAL A 10 -2.67 24.50 8.53
CA VAL A 10 -2.50 23.11 8.94
C VAL A 10 -1.52 23.14 10.11
N TYR A 11 -2.03 23.53 11.29
CA TYR A 11 -1.47 23.04 12.52
C TYR A 11 -1.71 21.53 12.46
N LYS A 12 -0.72 20.79 11.95
CA LYS A 12 -0.74 19.33 11.92
C LYS A 12 -0.68 18.89 13.39
N GLN A 13 -1.83 18.87 14.06
CA GLN A 13 -1.95 18.22 15.36
C GLN A 13 -1.47 16.78 15.16
N ALA A 14 -0.63 16.30 16.07
CA ALA A 14 -0.18 14.93 16.02
C ALA A 14 -1.40 14.00 16.03
N SER A 15 -1.44 13.06 15.09
CA SER A 15 -2.46 12.02 15.04
C SER A 15 -2.48 11.25 16.35
N LEU A 16 -3.68 10.86 16.76
CA LEU A 16 -3.92 10.09 17.97
C LEU A 16 -3.63 8.61 17.72
N PRO A 17 -3.15 7.88 18.75
CA PRO A 17 -3.14 6.43 18.69
C PRO A 17 -4.59 5.90 18.60
N LEU A 18 -4.74 4.72 18.02
CA LEU A 18 -6.03 4.00 18.09
C LEU A 18 -6.40 3.71 19.55
N PRO A 19 -7.69 3.76 19.92
CA PRO A 19 -8.13 3.41 21.28
C PRO A 19 -7.74 1.97 21.64
N ALA A 20 -7.38 1.70 22.90
CA ALA A 20 -6.99 0.36 23.32
C ALA A 20 -8.21 -0.58 23.44
N THR A 21 -9.39 -0.01 23.69
CA THR A 21 -10.63 -0.77 23.90
C THR A 21 -11.82 -0.15 23.16
N ARG A 22 -12.87 -0.96 22.96
CA ARG A 22 -14.14 -0.48 22.43
C ARG A 22 -14.77 0.59 23.33
N GLU A 23 -14.57 0.52 24.65
CA GLU A 23 -15.14 1.51 25.58
C GLU A 23 -14.44 2.87 25.46
N GLU A 24 -13.12 2.89 25.28
CA GLU A 24 -12.38 4.13 24.99
C GLU A 24 -12.82 4.73 23.64
N LEU A 25 -12.99 3.88 22.63
CA LEU A 25 -13.53 4.30 21.32
C LEU A 25 -14.93 4.89 21.46
N ARG A 26 -15.82 4.21 22.19
CA ARG A 26 -17.19 4.66 22.46
C ARG A 26 -17.21 5.98 23.23
N THR A 27 -16.35 6.13 24.23
CA THR A 27 -16.19 7.38 24.99
C THR A 27 -15.77 8.52 24.07
N SER A 28 -14.76 8.29 23.21
CA SER A 28 -14.31 9.30 22.26
C SER A 28 -15.37 9.68 21.22
N LEU A 29 -16.19 8.73 20.78
CA LEU A 29 -17.34 9.02 19.92
C LEU A 29 -18.41 9.86 20.65
N GLY A 30 -18.60 9.63 21.95
CA GLY A 30 -19.54 10.37 22.79
C GLY A 30 -19.23 11.87 22.91
N ASP A 31 -17.98 12.27 22.66
CA ASP A 31 -17.57 13.68 22.65
C ASP A 31 -18.07 14.44 21.40
N LEU A 32 -18.54 13.71 20.37
CA LEU A 32 -19.04 14.29 19.12
C LEU A 32 -20.48 14.76 19.30
N LYS A 33 -20.67 16.08 19.42
CA LYS A 33 -21.99 16.71 19.65
C LYS A 33 -23.03 16.39 18.57
N GLN A 34 -22.58 16.04 17.36
CA GLN A 34 -23.41 15.72 16.21
C GLN A 34 -23.91 14.27 16.24
N LEU A 35 -23.40 13.41 17.13
CA LEU A 35 -23.85 12.03 17.26
C LEU A 35 -24.83 11.90 18.43
N THR A 36 -25.96 11.24 18.17
CA THR A 36 -26.88 10.84 19.25
C THR A 36 -26.29 9.65 20.01
N PRO A 37 -26.69 9.42 21.28
CA PRO A 37 -26.23 8.24 22.03
C PRO A 37 -26.47 6.92 21.30
N ALA A 38 -27.61 6.79 20.59
CA ALA A 38 -27.91 5.60 19.79
C ALA A 38 -26.94 5.40 18.61
N LEU A 39 -26.48 6.49 17.97
CA LEU A 39 -25.47 6.41 16.91
C LEU A 39 -24.09 6.06 17.47
N VAL A 40 -23.73 6.62 18.63
CA VAL A 40 -22.49 6.27 19.34
C VAL A 40 -22.45 4.77 19.65
N ASP A 41 -23.55 4.23 20.18
CA ASP A 41 -23.66 2.80 20.48
C ASP A 41 -23.52 1.97 19.19
N ARG A 42 -24.30 2.26 18.14
CA ARG A 42 -24.21 1.57 16.85
C ARG A 42 -22.79 1.58 16.26
N LEU A 43 -22.14 2.75 16.21
CA LEU A 43 -20.78 2.88 15.68
C LEU A 43 -19.76 2.12 16.53
N SER A 44 -19.89 2.16 17.85
CA SER A 44 -19.01 1.44 18.76
C SER A 44 -19.17 -0.08 18.66
N GLU A 45 -20.39 -0.57 18.39
CA GLU A 45 -20.67 -1.99 18.16
C GLU A 45 -20.03 -2.51 16.86
N GLN A 46 -19.83 -1.64 15.87
CA GLN A 46 -19.12 -1.98 14.63
C GLN A 46 -17.59 -2.00 14.79
N ALA A 47 -17.04 -1.51 15.91
CA ALA A 47 -15.60 -1.51 16.09
C ALA A 47 -15.05 -2.95 16.18
N LEU A 48 -13.96 -3.22 15.46
CA LEU A 48 -13.29 -4.52 15.51
C LEU A 48 -12.04 -4.44 16.37
N PRO A 49 -11.81 -5.42 17.26
CA PRO A 49 -10.56 -5.49 17.97
C PRO A 49 -9.43 -5.95 17.01
N ALA A 50 -8.22 -5.50 17.27
CA ALA A 50 -7.05 -5.82 16.47
C ALA A 50 -5.77 -5.80 17.34
N VAL A 51 -4.67 -6.24 16.74
CA VAL A 51 -3.33 -6.10 17.35
C VAL A 51 -2.52 -5.14 16.50
N SER A 52 -2.27 -3.93 17.03
CA SER A 52 -1.33 -2.97 16.46
C SER A 52 0.10 -3.49 16.65
N LEU A 53 0.97 -3.29 15.66
CA LEU A 53 2.31 -3.87 15.63
C LEU A 53 3.36 -2.74 15.56
N GLU A 54 3.90 -2.34 16.70
CA GLU A 54 4.98 -1.35 16.78
C GLU A 54 6.31 -2.00 16.39
N THR A 55 7.10 -1.32 15.56
CA THR A 55 8.42 -1.78 15.14
C THR A 55 9.50 -1.04 15.93
N VAL A 56 10.43 -1.80 16.50
CA VAL A 56 11.59 -1.26 17.22
C VAL A 56 12.86 -1.77 16.56
N PRO A 57 13.70 -0.89 15.98
CA PRO A 57 14.97 -1.29 15.38
C PRO A 57 15.76 -2.20 16.30
N HIS A 58 16.22 -3.34 15.78
CA HIS A 58 16.95 -4.33 16.55
C HIS A 58 18.05 -4.95 15.69
N ALA A 59 19.22 -5.17 16.29
CA ALA A 59 20.27 -5.93 15.62
C ALA A 59 19.76 -7.34 15.28
N GLU A 60 19.92 -7.77 14.02
CA GLU A 60 19.32 -9.00 13.53
C GLU A 60 19.73 -10.25 14.34
N ALA A 61 20.99 -10.32 14.75
CA ALA A 61 21.55 -11.41 15.54
C ALA A 61 20.92 -11.51 16.95
N SER A 62 20.30 -10.44 17.43
CA SER A 62 19.66 -10.36 18.75
C SER A 62 18.18 -10.78 18.71
N ILE A 63 17.57 -10.86 17.52
CA ILE A 63 16.16 -11.26 17.36
C ILE A 63 16.07 -12.79 17.39
N PRO A 64 15.41 -13.40 18.39
CA PRO A 64 15.28 -14.86 18.49
C PRO A 64 14.61 -15.46 17.25
N LEU A 65 15.04 -16.66 16.87
CA LEU A 65 14.41 -17.41 15.77
C LEU A 65 12.91 -17.58 16.04
N GLY A 66 12.11 -17.29 15.02
CA GLY A 66 10.66 -17.42 15.02
C GLY A 66 9.91 -16.29 15.71
N ALA A 67 10.59 -15.28 16.27
CA ALA A 67 9.93 -14.12 16.88
C ALA A 67 9.23 -13.24 15.83
N SER A 68 8.19 -12.50 16.24
CA SER A 68 7.57 -11.47 15.40
C SER A 68 8.57 -10.37 15.07
N LYS A 69 8.80 -10.12 13.78
CA LYS A 69 9.72 -9.08 13.30
C LYS A 69 9.35 -8.58 11.91
N MET A 70 9.84 -7.39 11.58
CA MET A 70 9.80 -6.80 10.24
C MET A 70 11.23 -6.67 9.70
N GLY A 71 11.40 -6.88 8.39
CA GLY A 71 12.69 -6.78 7.71
C GLY A 71 13.77 -7.77 8.15
N GLY A 72 14.97 -7.57 7.60
CA GLY A 72 16.10 -8.49 7.68
C GLY A 72 15.88 -9.77 6.85
N ALA A 73 16.39 -10.88 7.36
CA ALA A 73 16.26 -12.22 6.81
C ALA A 73 15.13 -13.02 7.50
N PRO A 74 14.30 -13.77 6.77
CA PRO A 74 13.26 -14.61 7.37
C PRO A 74 13.84 -15.81 8.15
N ASP A 75 13.06 -16.29 9.12
CA ASP A 75 13.26 -17.58 9.77
C ASP A 75 12.45 -18.66 9.03
N LEU A 76 13.14 -19.49 8.25
CA LEU A 76 12.52 -20.54 7.43
C LEU A 76 12.87 -21.95 7.95
N PRO A 77 11.99 -22.94 7.71
CA PRO A 77 12.34 -24.34 7.88
C PRO A 77 13.58 -24.71 7.09
N ARG A 78 14.42 -25.59 7.64
CA ARG A 78 15.62 -26.06 6.95
C ARG A 78 15.28 -26.66 5.58
N GLY A 79 15.89 -26.12 4.52
CA GLY A 79 15.70 -26.59 3.15
C GLY A 79 14.52 -25.96 2.42
N MET A 80 13.70 -25.12 3.07
CA MET A 80 12.68 -24.34 2.38
C MET A 80 13.33 -23.32 1.44
N PRO A 81 12.97 -23.28 0.14
CA PRO A 81 13.52 -22.29 -0.78
C PRO A 81 12.99 -20.89 -0.47
N TRP A 82 13.78 -19.87 -0.82
CA TRP A 82 13.33 -18.49 -0.77
C TRP A 82 12.11 -18.28 -1.68
N PRO A 83 11.06 -17.56 -1.24
CA PRO A 83 9.90 -17.28 -2.08
C PRO A 83 10.26 -16.47 -3.33
N MET A 84 10.02 -17.07 -4.50
CA MET A 84 10.26 -16.46 -5.81
C MET A 84 8.94 -16.09 -6.48
N ARG A 85 8.92 -14.97 -7.22
CA ARG A 85 7.91 -14.74 -8.24
C ARG A 85 8.37 -15.33 -9.59
N PRO A 86 7.49 -16.01 -10.35
CA PRO A 86 7.71 -16.22 -11.78
C PRO A 86 7.64 -14.90 -12.56
N PRO A 87 7.93 -14.91 -13.88
CA PRO A 87 7.58 -13.79 -14.77
C PRO A 87 6.09 -13.41 -14.65
N TYR A 88 5.80 -12.13 -14.78
CA TYR A 88 4.42 -11.65 -14.84
C TYR A 88 3.75 -12.12 -16.14
N ALA A 89 2.48 -12.50 -16.08
CA ALA A 89 1.73 -12.97 -17.25
C ALA A 89 1.58 -11.88 -18.33
N ASP A 90 1.57 -10.62 -17.91
CA ASP A 90 1.49 -9.40 -18.72
C ASP A 90 2.86 -8.70 -18.86
N ALA A 91 3.97 -9.43 -18.69
CA ALA A 91 5.32 -8.86 -18.72
C ALA A 91 5.62 -8.02 -19.97
N GLN A 92 5.03 -8.35 -21.13
CA GLN A 92 5.19 -7.57 -22.36
C GLN A 92 4.56 -6.18 -22.25
N ILE A 93 3.37 -6.08 -21.65
CA ILE A 93 2.68 -4.80 -21.42
C ILE A 93 3.49 -3.95 -20.43
N LYS A 94 3.97 -4.56 -19.35
CA LYS A 94 4.82 -3.90 -18.36
C LYS A 94 6.15 -3.44 -18.97
N LEU A 95 6.78 -4.24 -19.82
CA LEU A 95 8.00 -3.88 -20.54
C LEU A 95 7.79 -2.67 -21.46
N GLU A 96 6.68 -2.64 -22.20
CA GLU A 96 6.33 -1.50 -23.06
C GLU A 96 6.09 -0.23 -22.23
N HIS A 97 5.40 -0.34 -21.10
CA HIS A 97 5.22 0.76 -20.15
C HIS A 97 6.57 1.33 -19.67
N TYR A 98 7.48 0.48 -19.17
CA TYR A 98 8.78 0.94 -18.70
C TYR A 98 9.65 1.50 -19.82
N ARG A 99 9.63 0.90 -21.03
CA ARG A 99 10.31 1.48 -22.20
C ARG A 99 9.78 2.86 -22.53
N SER A 100 8.48 3.10 -22.40
CA SER A 100 7.91 4.43 -22.58
C SER A 100 8.47 5.42 -21.55
N LEU A 101 8.45 5.08 -20.25
CA LEU A 101 8.96 5.94 -19.19
C LEU A 101 10.45 6.25 -19.36
N ILE A 102 11.26 5.22 -19.61
CA ILE A 102 12.71 5.37 -19.86
C ILE A 102 12.95 6.24 -21.10
N GLY A 103 12.25 5.96 -22.20
CA GLY A 103 12.42 6.66 -23.47
C GLY A 103 12.14 8.16 -23.34
N VAL A 104 11.03 8.53 -22.70
CA VAL A 104 10.65 9.93 -22.46
C VAL A 104 11.73 10.64 -21.65
N THR A 105 12.18 10.06 -20.54
CA THR A 105 13.18 10.69 -19.66
C THR A 105 14.56 10.81 -20.34
N LEU A 106 15.02 9.78 -21.05
CA LEU A 106 16.28 9.85 -21.82
C LEU A 106 16.22 10.91 -22.93
N ALA A 107 15.08 11.05 -23.60
CA ALA A 107 14.90 12.05 -24.65
C ALA A 107 15.05 13.50 -24.14
N LYS A 108 14.69 13.79 -22.88
CA LYS A 108 14.95 15.09 -22.25
C LYS A 108 16.44 15.42 -22.26
N ALA A 109 17.30 14.47 -21.92
CA ALA A 109 18.76 14.58 -22.01
C ALA A 109 19.33 14.44 -23.45
N GLY A 110 18.48 14.14 -24.45
CA GLY A 110 18.91 13.98 -25.84
C GLY A 110 19.58 12.63 -26.11
N ILE A 111 19.35 11.66 -25.21
CA ILE A 111 19.90 10.32 -25.29
C ILE A 111 18.94 9.46 -26.10
N VAL A 112 19.45 8.77 -27.11
CA VAL A 112 18.68 7.80 -27.91
C VAL A 112 18.51 6.50 -27.09
N PRO A 113 17.27 6.00 -26.90
CA PRO A 113 17.06 4.72 -26.22
C PRO A 113 17.69 3.54 -26.96
N GLU A 114 18.27 2.59 -26.22
CA GLU A 114 19.06 1.49 -26.79
C GLU A 114 18.27 0.50 -27.66
N TRP A 115 16.94 0.44 -27.50
CA TRP A 115 16.07 -0.44 -28.28
C TRP A 115 15.58 0.18 -29.61
N MET A 116 16.03 1.39 -29.94
CA MET A 116 15.70 2.07 -31.20
C MET A 116 16.91 2.09 -32.13
N THR A 117 16.66 2.08 -33.45
CA THR A 117 17.74 2.34 -34.40
C THR A 117 18.20 3.81 -34.29
N PRO A 118 19.43 4.16 -34.74
CA PRO A 118 19.93 5.53 -34.65
C PRO A 118 19.03 6.59 -35.30
N ASP A 119 18.39 6.28 -36.44
CA ASP A 119 17.55 7.24 -37.15
C ASP A 119 16.17 7.39 -36.53
N GLU A 120 15.53 6.27 -36.14
CA GLU A 120 14.28 6.29 -35.38
C GLU A 120 14.46 7.01 -34.04
N GLY A 121 15.57 6.72 -33.34
CA GLY A 121 15.91 7.30 -32.07
C GLY A 121 16.10 8.81 -32.14
N LYS A 122 16.79 9.32 -33.17
CA LYS A 122 16.92 10.78 -33.40
C LYS A 122 15.56 11.43 -33.63
N HIS A 123 14.70 10.82 -34.45
CA HIS A 123 13.35 11.33 -34.70
C HIS A 123 12.52 11.33 -33.41
N TYR A 124 12.54 10.23 -32.65
CA TYR A 124 11.87 10.11 -31.36
C TYR A 124 12.32 11.17 -30.35
N VAL A 125 13.63 11.36 -30.19
CA VAL A 125 14.19 12.38 -29.29
C VAL A 125 13.78 13.80 -29.71
N ALA A 126 13.82 14.10 -31.01
CA ALA A 126 13.39 15.39 -31.53
C ALA A 126 11.90 15.64 -31.25
N GLU A 127 11.06 14.61 -31.44
CA GLU A 127 9.63 14.68 -31.21
C GLU A 127 9.27 14.84 -29.73
N GLN A 128 9.88 14.07 -28.82
CA GLN A 128 9.63 14.20 -27.38
C GLN A 128 10.03 15.60 -26.87
N ARG A 129 11.16 16.13 -27.34
CA ARG A 129 11.59 17.51 -27.02
C ARG A 129 10.66 18.57 -27.60
N ARG A 130 10.04 18.31 -28.75
CA ARG A 130 9.00 19.20 -29.32
C ARG A 130 7.75 19.18 -28.43
N ILE A 131 7.25 18.00 -28.07
CA ILE A 131 6.10 17.82 -27.18
C ILE A 131 6.32 18.52 -25.84
N GLU A 132 7.50 18.34 -25.22
CA GLU A 132 7.80 18.98 -23.93
C GLU A 132 7.75 20.52 -24.01
N LYS A 133 8.26 21.11 -25.10
CA LYS A 133 8.14 22.56 -25.34
C LYS A 133 6.68 23.00 -25.51
N GLU A 134 5.89 22.22 -26.25
CA GLU A 134 4.47 22.52 -26.45
C GLU A 134 3.66 22.41 -25.16
N VAL A 135 4.00 21.47 -24.27
CA VAL A 135 3.41 21.37 -22.92
C VAL A 135 3.73 22.62 -22.10
N VAL A 136 4.99 23.09 -22.12
CA VAL A 136 5.40 24.31 -21.41
C VAL A 136 4.66 25.54 -21.95
N GLU A 137 4.63 25.74 -23.28
CA GLU A 137 3.90 26.87 -23.87
C GLU A 137 2.39 26.78 -23.63
N GLY A 138 1.81 25.57 -23.69
CA GLY A 138 0.41 25.33 -23.37
C GLY A 138 0.07 25.69 -21.93
N ALA A 139 0.91 25.29 -20.97
CA ALA A 139 0.74 25.63 -19.56
C ALA A 139 0.84 27.16 -19.33
N LEU A 140 1.79 27.83 -19.99
CA LEU A 140 1.94 29.29 -19.90
C LEU A 140 0.75 30.04 -20.51
N ALA A 141 0.16 29.53 -21.59
CA ALA A 141 -1.01 30.13 -22.22
C ALA A 141 -2.29 30.07 -21.37
N MET A 142 -2.34 29.20 -20.36
CA MET A 142 -3.47 29.10 -19.43
C MET A 142 -3.42 30.13 -18.29
N LEU A 143 -2.32 30.88 -18.16
CA LEU A 143 -2.09 31.83 -17.08
C LEU A 143 -2.22 33.29 -17.55
N PRO A 144 -2.53 34.23 -16.64
CA PRO A 144 -2.36 35.65 -16.89
C PRO A 144 -0.92 35.95 -17.33
N LYS A 145 -0.75 36.92 -18.24
CA LYS A 145 0.53 37.19 -18.90
C LYS A 145 1.65 37.53 -17.90
N GLU A 146 1.32 38.27 -16.85
CA GLU A 146 2.25 38.65 -15.79
C GLU A 146 2.75 37.42 -15.02
N GLU A 147 1.86 36.54 -14.57
CA GLU A 147 2.20 35.27 -13.90
C GLU A 147 2.98 34.32 -14.81
N ALA A 148 2.57 34.21 -16.09
CA ALA A 148 3.26 33.39 -17.08
C ALA A 148 4.73 33.83 -17.27
N ASN A 149 5.00 35.14 -17.29
CA ASN A 149 6.36 35.65 -17.40
C ASN A 149 7.20 35.36 -16.14
N GLU A 150 6.59 35.42 -14.95
CA GLU A 150 7.26 35.11 -13.69
C GLU A 150 7.68 33.64 -13.59
N ILE A 151 6.83 32.70 -14.03
CA ILE A 151 7.10 31.27 -13.89
C ILE A 151 7.78 30.63 -15.10
N ARG A 152 7.88 31.33 -16.25
CA ARG A 152 8.46 30.78 -17.49
C ARG A 152 9.84 30.19 -17.29
N GLN A 153 10.75 30.96 -16.68
CA GLN A 153 12.13 30.51 -16.46
C GLN A 153 12.17 29.26 -15.56
N PHE A 154 11.27 29.17 -14.58
CA PHE A 154 11.13 27.99 -13.74
C PHE A 154 10.68 26.78 -14.55
N LEU A 155 9.59 26.87 -15.33
CA LEU A 155 9.10 25.76 -16.16
C LEU A 155 10.12 25.31 -17.20
N GLU A 156 10.81 26.25 -17.86
CA GLU A 156 11.89 25.94 -18.80
C GLU A 156 13.06 25.25 -18.09
N SER A 157 13.39 25.65 -16.86
CA SER A 157 14.45 25.00 -16.08
C SER A 157 14.10 23.56 -15.69
N GLN A 158 12.81 23.23 -15.48
CA GLN A 158 12.37 21.86 -15.24
C GLN A 158 12.54 20.95 -16.46
N SER A 159 12.68 21.53 -17.65
CA SER A 159 12.89 20.81 -18.91
C SER A 159 14.38 20.55 -19.22
N ILE A 160 15.31 21.11 -18.43
CA ILE A 160 16.75 20.87 -18.62
C ILE A 160 17.16 19.59 -17.88
N TYR A 161 17.56 18.57 -18.64
CA TYR A 161 18.11 17.32 -18.11
C TYR A 161 19.57 17.14 -18.48
N THR A 162 20.40 16.86 -17.48
CA THR A 162 21.74 16.32 -17.72
C THR A 162 21.66 14.83 -18.05
N PRO A 163 22.61 14.28 -18.82
CA PRO A 163 22.72 12.84 -19.04
C PRO A 163 22.77 12.04 -17.73
N GLU A 164 23.44 12.55 -16.72
CA GLU A 164 23.58 11.92 -15.41
C GLU A 164 22.23 11.82 -14.70
N ARG A 165 21.47 12.92 -14.64
CA ARG A 165 20.12 12.95 -14.04
C ARG A 165 19.17 12.01 -14.78
N ALA A 166 19.19 12.00 -16.11
CA ALA A 166 18.34 11.11 -16.90
C ALA A 166 18.64 9.63 -16.61
N ARG A 167 19.92 9.27 -16.47
CA ARG A 167 20.33 7.89 -16.12
C ARG A 167 19.95 7.52 -14.69
N GLU A 168 20.04 8.46 -13.76
CA GLU A 168 19.64 8.26 -12.37
C GLU A 168 18.13 8.03 -12.23
N GLU A 169 17.30 8.82 -12.91
CA GLU A 169 15.85 8.69 -12.81
C GLU A 169 15.28 7.50 -13.59
N THR A 170 15.92 7.10 -14.70
CA THR A 170 15.47 5.92 -15.47
C THR A 170 15.94 4.60 -14.88
N ARG A 171 16.83 4.66 -13.89
CA ARG A 171 17.52 3.52 -13.31
C ARG A 171 16.52 2.45 -12.85
N ASP A 172 15.52 2.83 -12.05
CA ASP A 172 14.53 1.92 -11.46
C ASP A 172 13.71 1.23 -12.55
N HIS A 173 13.24 2.01 -13.53
CA HIS A 173 12.48 1.50 -14.67
C HIS A 173 13.29 0.53 -15.53
N ILE A 174 14.59 0.74 -15.68
CA ILE A 174 15.46 -0.21 -16.41
C ILE A 174 15.50 -1.55 -15.69
N LEU A 175 15.67 -1.56 -14.36
CA LEU A 175 15.66 -2.81 -13.62
C LEU A 175 14.28 -3.49 -13.67
N GLN A 176 13.20 -2.73 -13.48
CA GLN A 176 11.83 -3.25 -13.57
C GLN A 176 11.60 -3.90 -14.96
N ALA A 177 11.93 -3.19 -16.04
CA ALA A 177 11.85 -3.70 -17.42
C ALA A 177 12.61 -5.02 -17.62
N GLN A 178 13.80 -5.16 -17.02
CA GLN A 178 14.60 -6.38 -17.11
C GLN A 178 13.99 -7.54 -16.32
N MET A 179 13.34 -7.26 -15.18
CA MET A 179 12.91 -8.27 -14.22
C MET A 179 11.46 -8.71 -14.37
N VAL A 180 10.57 -7.93 -14.99
CA VAL A 180 9.14 -8.32 -15.15
C VAL A 180 8.95 -9.60 -15.95
N ALA A 181 9.82 -9.85 -16.94
CA ALA A 181 9.79 -11.04 -17.79
C ALA A 181 10.63 -12.21 -17.25
N ARG A 182 11.16 -12.12 -16.02
CA ARG A 182 12.05 -13.11 -15.40
C ARG A 182 11.56 -13.50 -14.01
N SER A 183 12.02 -14.65 -13.53
CA SER A 183 11.84 -14.98 -12.12
C SER A 183 12.74 -14.10 -11.25
N PHE A 184 12.21 -13.65 -10.11
CA PHE A 184 12.90 -12.76 -9.19
C PHE A 184 12.52 -13.10 -7.74
N PRO A 185 13.44 -13.01 -6.76
CA PRO A 185 13.10 -13.22 -5.36
C PRO A 185 12.15 -12.12 -4.85
N LEU A 186 11.18 -12.51 -4.02
CA LEU A 186 10.34 -11.54 -3.31
C LEU A 186 11.08 -10.99 -2.08
N SER A 187 10.86 -9.72 -1.76
CA SER A 187 11.38 -9.11 -0.53
C SER A 187 10.66 -9.68 0.68
N PHE A 188 11.42 -9.99 1.73
CA PHE A 188 10.84 -10.35 3.03
C PHE A 188 10.31 -9.09 3.72
N ILE A 189 9.01 -9.07 4.04
CA ILE A 189 8.37 -7.94 4.70
C ILE A 189 8.34 -8.17 6.21
N ALA A 190 7.63 -9.21 6.65
CA ALA A 190 7.48 -9.50 8.07
C ALA A 190 7.22 -11.00 8.32
N GLN A 191 7.53 -11.43 9.55
CA GLN A 191 7.05 -12.68 10.11
C GLN A 191 6.39 -12.41 11.46
N LEU A 192 5.31 -13.11 11.76
CA LEU A 192 4.50 -12.91 12.96
C LEU A 192 4.35 -14.25 13.68
N ASP A 193 4.83 -14.33 14.92
CA ASP A 193 4.63 -15.47 15.82
C ASP A 193 3.17 -15.50 16.28
N LEU A 194 2.32 -16.26 15.58
CA LEU A 194 0.90 -16.35 15.90
C LEU A 194 0.66 -17.06 17.24
N GLY A 195 1.58 -17.92 17.68
CA GLY A 195 1.57 -18.52 19.00
C GLY A 195 1.56 -17.47 20.09
N LYS A 196 2.51 -16.53 20.04
CA LYS A 196 2.58 -15.43 21.01
C LYS A 196 1.50 -14.37 20.80
N LEU A 197 1.20 -14.00 19.56
CA LEU A 197 0.21 -12.97 19.27
C LEU A 197 -1.21 -13.41 19.65
N SER A 198 -1.52 -14.71 19.61
CA SER A 198 -2.84 -15.23 20.00
C SER A 198 -3.20 -15.02 21.47
N ALA A 199 -2.21 -14.73 22.32
CA ALA A 199 -2.43 -14.37 23.71
C ALA A 199 -2.81 -12.89 23.92
N GLN A 200 -2.71 -12.05 22.88
CA GLN A 200 -3.05 -10.64 22.97
C GLN A 200 -4.57 -10.45 22.90
N PRO A 201 -5.15 -9.61 23.76
CA PRO A 201 -6.53 -9.16 23.57
C PRO A 201 -6.70 -8.56 22.18
N GLY A 202 -7.77 -8.93 21.50
CA GLY A 202 -8.06 -8.47 20.15
C GLY A 202 -7.34 -9.19 19.02
N PHE A 203 -6.62 -10.29 19.31
CA PHE A 203 -6.25 -11.24 18.28
C PHE A 203 -7.48 -11.77 17.55
N ASP A 204 -7.43 -11.77 16.22
CA ASP A 204 -8.53 -12.24 15.37
C ASP A 204 -8.76 -13.76 15.60
N PRO A 205 -9.94 -14.18 16.08
CA PRO A 205 -10.21 -15.59 16.38
C PRO A 205 -10.19 -16.48 15.13
N ASP A 206 -10.34 -15.90 13.93
CA ASP A 206 -10.25 -16.65 12.69
C ASP A 206 -8.81 -17.02 12.35
N LEU A 207 -7.80 -16.32 12.86
CA LEU A 207 -6.39 -16.62 12.59
C LEU A 207 -5.92 -17.89 13.33
N PRO A 208 -4.92 -18.61 12.80
CA PRO A 208 -4.28 -19.70 13.52
C PRO A 208 -3.68 -19.19 14.84
N LYS A 209 -3.77 -19.98 15.91
CA LYS A 209 -3.19 -19.62 17.23
C LYS A 209 -1.79 -20.16 17.44
N ASN A 210 -1.15 -20.63 16.37
CA ASN A 210 0.14 -21.29 16.39
C ASN A 210 0.83 -21.10 15.03
N GLY A 211 2.12 -21.43 15.00
CA GLY A 211 2.95 -21.21 13.81
C GLY A 211 3.29 -19.75 13.57
N ARG A 212 3.83 -19.47 12.39
CA ARG A 212 4.29 -18.15 11.95
C ARG A 212 3.61 -17.77 10.66
N LEU A 213 3.11 -16.53 10.59
CA LEU A 213 2.62 -15.94 9.35
C LEU A 213 3.74 -15.08 8.75
N MET A 214 4.11 -15.31 7.49
CA MET A 214 5.19 -14.60 6.82
C MET A 214 4.67 -13.94 5.54
N LEU A 215 4.98 -12.66 5.36
CA LEU A 215 4.66 -11.91 4.15
C LEU A 215 5.93 -11.65 3.35
N PHE A 216 5.88 -12.03 2.08
CA PHE A 216 6.86 -11.65 1.06
C PHE A 216 6.15 -10.87 -0.04
N TYR A 217 6.80 -9.82 -0.56
CA TYR A 217 6.20 -8.92 -1.54
C TYR A 217 7.24 -8.43 -2.55
N ASP A 218 6.80 -8.15 -3.77
CA ASP A 218 7.64 -7.61 -4.84
C ASP A 218 7.78 -6.09 -4.67
N LEU A 219 8.73 -5.66 -3.85
CA LEU A 219 9.03 -4.24 -3.64
C LEU A 219 9.72 -3.58 -4.86
N LEU A 220 10.12 -4.36 -5.87
CA LEU A 220 10.66 -3.80 -7.11
C LEU A 220 9.55 -3.37 -8.06
N GLU A 221 8.58 -4.25 -8.33
CA GLU A 221 7.45 -3.93 -9.21
C GLU A 221 6.35 -3.13 -8.49
N THR A 222 6.16 -3.37 -7.19
CA THR A 222 5.01 -2.87 -6.42
C THR A 222 3.68 -3.11 -7.15
N PRO A 223 3.35 -4.37 -7.48
CA PRO A 223 2.26 -4.69 -8.38
C PRO A 223 0.91 -4.26 -7.80
N PRO A 224 0.04 -3.61 -8.59
CA PRO A 224 -1.18 -3.03 -8.07
C PRO A 224 -2.22 -4.11 -7.74
N GLY A 225 -3.06 -3.85 -6.73
CA GLY A 225 -4.06 -4.84 -6.32
C GLY A 225 -5.23 -5.04 -7.29
N TRP A 226 -5.32 -4.28 -8.40
CA TRP A 226 -6.42 -4.36 -9.35
C TRP A 226 -6.11 -5.21 -10.60
N GLU A 227 -4.87 -5.71 -10.72
CA GLU A 227 -4.40 -6.53 -11.83
C GLU A 227 -4.39 -8.02 -11.44
N PRO A 228 -5.02 -8.92 -12.22
CA PRO A 228 -4.92 -10.36 -11.97
C PRO A 228 -3.49 -10.90 -12.00
N SER A 229 -2.63 -10.32 -12.84
CA SER A 229 -1.21 -10.66 -12.96
C SER A 229 -0.44 -10.40 -11.66
N SER A 230 -0.90 -9.49 -10.80
CA SER A 230 -0.29 -9.17 -9.50
C SER A 230 -0.26 -10.35 -8.51
N ARG A 231 -1.04 -11.41 -8.75
CA ARG A 231 -1.06 -12.64 -7.92
C ARG A 231 0.34 -13.20 -7.66
N VAL A 232 1.26 -13.06 -8.61
CA VAL A 232 2.60 -13.62 -8.48
C VAL A 232 3.54 -12.79 -7.62
N GLY A 233 3.21 -11.51 -7.39
CA GLY A 233 4.08 -10.54 -6.73
C GLY A 233 4.00 -10.51 -5.20
N PHE A 234 3.28 -11.45 -4.57
CA PHE A 234 3.29 -11.61 -3.13
C PHE A 234 3.11 -13.06 -2.70
N ARG A 235 3.58 -13.41 -1.51
CA ARG A 235 3.33 -14.70 -0.86
C ARG A 235 3.02 -14.49 0.61
N LEU A 236 1.89 -15.03 1.04
CA LEU A 236 1.55 -15.16 2.44
C LEU A 236 1.68 -16.63 2.83
N ILE A 237 2.57 -16.91 3.77
CA ILE A 237 2.92 -18.28 4.17
C ILE A 237 2.58 -18.44 5.64
N TRP A 238 1.84 -19.49 5.96
CA TRP A 238 1.69 -19.96 7.33
C TRP A 238 2.50 -21.24 7.50
N ASP A 239 3.41 -21.25 8.47
CA ASP A 239 4.31 -22.36 8.76
C ASP A 239 4.26 -22.74 10.24
N GLU A 240 4.11 -24.02 10.54
CA GLU A 240 4.01 -24.53 11.91
C GLU A 240 5.35 -25.07 12.45
N THR A 241 6.42 -24.99 11.66
CA THR A 241 7.75 -25.49 12.07
C THR A 241 8.19 -24.82 13.39
N PRO A 242 8.54 -25.59 14.44
CA PRO A 242 8.97 -25.03 15.71
C PRO A 242 10.24 -24.18 15.59
N ALA A 243 10.38 -23.17 16.45
CA ALA A 243 11.52 -22.22 16.42
C ALA A 243 12.90 -22.89 16.45
N ILE A 244 13.02 -24.05 17.12
CA ILE A 244 14.27 -24.81 17.24
C ILE A 244 14.73 -25.43 15.91
N ASP A 245 13.79 -25.68 14.98
CA ASP A 245 14.04 -26.29 13.68
C ASP A 245 14.18 -25.27 12.54
N LEU A 246 14.14 -23.98 12.89
CA LEU A 246 14.31 -22.88 11.96
C LEU A 246 15.77 -22.51 11.75
N ILE A 247 16.02 -21.91 10.60
CA ILE A 247 17.26 -21.23 10.29
C ILE A 247 16.95 -19.82 9.78
N ARG A 248 17.79 -18.85 10.17
CA ARG A 248 17.80 -17.51 9.56
C ARG A 248 18.42 -17.64 8.17
N VAL A 249 17.60 -17.48 7.12
CA VAL A 249 18.07 -17.67 5.73
C VAL A 249 18.61 -16.36 5.18
N SER A 250 19.88 -16.36 4.74
CA SER A 250 20.52 -15.18 4.16
C SER A 250 19.74 -14.64 2.98
N VAL A 251 19.63 -13.31 2.93
CA VAL A 251 18.97 -12.60 1.83
C VAL A 251 19.66 -12.93 0.49
N PRO A 252 18.91 -13.25 -0.58
CA PRO A 252 19.48 -13.52 -1.90
C PRO A 252 20.31 -12.33 -2.44
N ALA A 253 21.44 -12.62 -3.08
CA ALA A 253 22.30 -11.61 -3.72
C ALA A 253 21.54 -10.72 -4.73
N ALA A 254 20.55 -11.30 -5.43
CA ALA A 254 19.68 -10.56 -6.34
C ALA A 254 18.79 -9.50 -5.66
N LEU A 255 18.70 -9.49 -4.32
CA LEU A 255 18.14 -8.38 -3.54
C LEU A 255 19.25 -7.55 -2.91
N SER A 256 20.26 -8.20 -2.30
CA SER A 256 21.23 -7.55 -1.43
C SER A 256 22.46 -6.92 -2.10
N GLU A 257 22.91 -7.46 -3.23
CA GLU A 257 24.07 -6.97 -3.99
C GLU A 257 23.64 -6.10 -5.17
N THR A 258 22.35 -5.74 -5.21
CA THR A 258 21.85 -4.77 -6.16
C THR A 258 22.08 -3.37 -5.61
N GLN A 259 22.19 -2.42 -6.53
CA GLN A 259 22.19 -1.00 -6.21
C GLN A 259 20.87 -0.48 -5.57
N TYR A 260 19.90 -1.37 -5.32
CA TYR A 260 18.55 -1.13 -4.75
C TYR A 260 18.33 -1.85 -3.42
N ARG A 261 19.41 -2.31 -2.77
CA ARG A 261 19.36 -2.97 -1.47
C ARG A 261 18.48 -2.21 -0.46
N GLU A 262 18.55 -0.88 -0.43
CA GLU A 262 17.81 -0.03 0.51
C GLU A 262 16.29 -0.08 0.30
N THR A 263 15.82 -0.37 -0.91
CA THR A 263 14.38 -0.53 -1.21
C THR A 263 13.93 -1.98 -1.09
N LEU A 264 14.78 -2.94 -1.50
CA LEU A 264 14.39 -4.34 -1.66
C LEU A 264 14.59 -5.19 -0.41
N VAL A 265 15.33 -4.69 0.57
CA VAL A 265 15.61 -5.40 1.83
C VAL A 265 15.37 -4.42 2.96
N LEU A 266 14.37 -4.71 3.77
CA LEU A 266 14.03 -3.85 4.90
C LEU A 266 14.99 -4.07 6.06
N GLU A 267 15.23 -3.04 6.86
CA GLU A 267 16.06 -3.15 8.06
C GLU A 267 15.33 -3.97 9.14
N PRO A 268 16.06 -4.74 9.97
CA PRO A 268 15.46 -5.60 10.98
C PRO A 268 14.89 -4.78 12.15
N ALA A 269 13.62 -5.02 12.47
CA ALA A 269 12.95 -4.48 13.65
C ALA A 269 12.14 -5.56 14.37
N LEU A 270 12.21 -5.58 15.70
CA LEU A 270 11.36 -6.41 16.54
C LEU A 270 9.95 -5.83 16.56
N ILE A 271 8.93 -6.70 16.58
CA ILE A 271 7.53 -6.27 16.70
C ILE A 271 7.07 -6.34 18.16
N ILE A 272 6.54 -5.23 18.66
CA ILE A 272 5.87 -5.11 19.95
C ILE A 272 4.36 -4.98 19.71
N PRO A 273 3.55 -5.96 20.14
CA PRO A 273 2.11 -5.94 19.91
C PRO A 273 1.38 -5.10 20.96
N HIS A 274 0.35 -4.37 20.52
CA HIS A 274 -0.58 -3.61 21.37
C HIS A 274 -2.03 -3.91 20.98
N SER A 275 -2.88 -4.17 21.97
CA SER A 275 -4.32 -4.33 21.73
C SER A 275 -4.97 -3.00 21.38
N VAL A 276 -5.77 -2.98 20.32
CA VAL A 276 -6.51 -1.78 19.89
C VAL A 276 -7.93 -2.12 19.45
N ALA A 277 -8.81 -1.14 19.45
CA ALA A 277 -10.11 -1.16 18.80
C ALA A 277 -10.08 -0.26 17.55
N THR A 278 -10.37 -0.86 16.41
CA THR A 278 -10.39 -0.17 15.12
C THR A 278 -11.82 0.31 14.82
N PRO A 279 -12.03 1.59 14.49
CA PRO A 279 -13.31 2.09 14.02
C PRO A 279 -13.63 1.57 12.60
N ILE A 280 -14.91 1.43 12.27
CA ILE A 280 -15.34 1.02 10.93
C ILE A 280 -15.21 2.18 9.93
N PRO A 281 -14.37 2.10 8.89
CA PRO A 281 -14.26 3.16 7.89
C PRO A 281 -15.42 3.09 6.88
N PRO A 282 -15.92 4.20 6.32
CA PRO A 282 -16.95 4.16 5.28
C PRO A 282 -16.52 3.49 3.96
N SER A 283 -15.23 3.23 3.79
CA SER A 283 -14.64 2.61 2.61
C SER A 283 -14.83 1.09 2.54
N VAL A 284 -15.19 0.42 3.64
CA VAL A 284 -15.36 -1.04 3.68
C VAL A 284 -16.77 -1.47 3.30
N LYS A 285 -16.90 -2.70 2.77
CA LYS A 285 -18.19 -3.25 2.34
C LYS A 285 -19.19 -3.49 3.48
N ALA A 286 -18.73 -3.63 4.71
CA ALA A 286 -19.59 -3.75 5.88
C ALA A 286 -20.24 -2.42 6.31
N TRP A 287 -19.79 -1.28 5.75
CA TRP A 287 -20.38 0.01 6.06
C TRP A 287 -21.83 0.08 5.55
N ASP A 288 -22.76 0.28 6.47
CA ASP A 288 -24.14 0.61 6.16
C ASP A 288 -24.23 2.10 5.76
N ALA A 289 -24.58 2.37 4.50
CA ALA A 289 -24.69 3.74 4.00
C ALA A 289 -25.77 4.55 4.72
N ASP A 290 -26.74 3.88 5.36
CA ASP A 290 -27.80 4.51 6.15
C ASP A 290 -27.44 4.62 7.64
N LEU A 291 -26.22 4.20 8.04
CA LEU A 291 -25.74 4.28 9.42
C LEU A 291 -25.71 5.72 9.94
N LEU A 292 -25.32 6.65 9.08
CA LEU A 292 -25.30 8.08 9.35
C LEU A 292 -26.24 8.74 8.33
N ASP A 293 -27.34 9.30 8.82
CA ASP A 293 -28.49 9.83 8.05
C ASP A 293 -28.08 10.57 6.75
N GLN A 294 -28.67 10.15 5.62
CA GLN A 294 -28.44 10.75 4.30
C GLN A 294 -28.77 12.25 4.26
N ALA A 295 -29.65 12.75 5.14
CA ALA A 295 -29.97 14.19 5.21
C ALA A 295 -28.76 15.05 5.63
N SER A 296 -27.74 14.47 6.26
CA SER A 296 -26.48 15.15 6.62
C SER A 296 -25.55 15.44 5.43
N SER A 297 -25.89 14.95 4.24
CA SER A 297 -25.11 15.14 3.01
C SER A 297 -25.47 16.41 2.23
N GLN A 298 -26.50 17.16 2.63
CA GLN A 298 -26.97 18.33 1.87
C GLN A 298 -26.03 19.54 1.97
N GLU A 299 -25.25 19.65 3.06
CA GLU A 299 -24.22 20.67 3.23
C GLU A 299 -22.85 20.02 3.54
N PHE A 300 -21.87 20.30 2.69
CA PHE A 300 -20.51 19.78 2.84
C PHE A 300 -19.87 20.27 4.15
N GLY A 301 -19.41 19.35 4.98
CA GLY A 301 -18.71 19.65 6.23
C GLY A 301 -19.59 19.70 7.49
N GLU A 302 -20.91 19.52 7.38
CA GLU A 302 -21.82 19.56 8.53
C GLU A 302 -22.49 18.21 8.87
N GLY A 303 -22.83 17.99 10.13
CA GLY A 303 -23.63 16.85 10.57
C GLY A 303 -22.88 15.56 10.93
N PRO A 304 -23.61 14.46 11.21
CA PRO A 304 -23.07 13.21 11.73
C PRO A 304 -21.98 12.57 10.88
N TYR A 305 -22.17 12.50 9.54
CA TYR A 305 -21.20 11.89 8.63
C TYR A 305 -19.86 12.64 8.65
N TRP A 306 -19.89 13.95 8.44
CA TRP A 306 -18.68 14.77 8.42
C TRP A 306 -17.98 14.83 9.78
N SER A 307 -18.75 14.81 10.87
CA SER A 307 -18.21 14.76 12.24
C SER A 307 -17.53 13.41 12.54
N TYR A 308 -18.10 12.30 12.06
CA TYR A 308 -17.48 10.98 12.15
C TYR A 308 -16.20 10.89 11.30
N MET A 309 -16.23 11.40 10.06
CA MET A 309 -15.05 11.41 9.19
C MET A 309 -13.92 12.28 9.75
N ALA A 310 -14.26 13.47 10.27
CA ALA A 310 -13.29 14.34 10.93
C ALA A 310 -12.70 13.64 12.17
N TRP A 311 -13.52 12.97 12.98
CA TRP A 311 -13.06 12.17 14.12
C TRP A 311 -12.14 11.02 13.69
N LEU A 312 -12.53 10.25 12.67
CA LEU A 312 -11.75 9.13 12.14
C LEU A 312 -10.38 9.59 11.63
N SER A 313 -10.33 10.75 10.96
CA SER A 313 -9.08 11.33 10.44
C SER A 313 -8.07 11.68 11.53
N ARG A 314 -8.51 11.88 12.78
CA ARG A 314 -7.60 12.17 13.92
C ARG A 314 -6.70 10.99 14.23
N PHE A 315 -7.06 9.77 13.83
CA PHE A 315 -6.20 8.62 14.03
C PHE A 315 -5.04 8.59 13.05
N GLY A 316 -5.03 9.40 11.98
CA GLY A 316 -3.95 9.44 10.99
C GLY A 316 -4.11 8.41 9.86
N SER A 317 -3.15 8.38 8.94
CA SER A 317 -3.12 7.47 7.80
C SER A 317 -2.02 6.41 7.95
N SER A 318 -2.18 5.29 7.26
CA SER A 318 -1.25 4.15 7.28
C SER A 318 0.13 4.44 6.64
N ASP A 319 0.36 5.64 6.11
CA ASP A 319 1.64 6.09 5.58
C ASP A 319 2.21 7.31 6.34
N GLU A 320 1.55 7.73 7.43
CA GLU A 320 1.99 8.90 8.19
C GLU A 320 3.25 8.58 9.01
N PRO A 321 4.33 9.39 8.90
CA PRO A 321 5.57 9.16 9.64
C PRO A 321 5.38 9.22 11.16
N GLY A 322 6.17 8.42 11.88
CA GLY A 322 6.22 8.43 13.35
C GLY A 322 5.02 7.78 14.06
N ARG A 323 4.15 7.07 13.34
CA ARG A 323 3.01 6.33 13.88
C ARG A 323 3.23 4.82 13.83
N ILE A 324 2.44 4.09 14.63
CA ILE A 324 2.30 2.65 14.49
C ILE A 324 1.33 2.36 13.34
N ASN A 325 1.87 2.09 12.17
CA ASN A 325 1.10 1.97 10.93
C ASN A 325 0.74 0.52 10.54
N HIS A 326 1.12 -0.46 11.36
CA HIS A 326 0.92 -1.87 11.11
C HIS A 326 -0.12 -2.46 12.07
N GLN A 327 -0.95 -3.38 11.59
CA GLN A 327 -1.90 -4.10 12.43
C GLN A 327 -2.23 -5.48 11.88
N LEU A 328 -2.50 -6.41 12.79
CA LEU A 328 -3.04 -7.74 12.51
C LEU A 328 -4.54 -7.74 12.82
N GLY A 329 -5.37 -8.04 11.82
CA GLY A 329 -6.82 -7.99 11.91
C GLY A 329 -7.40 -6.57 11.99
N GLY A 330 -8.65 -6.47 12.43
CA GLY A 330 -9.41 -5.21 12.55
C GLY A 330 -9.91 -4.64 11.23
N TRP A 331 -10.37 -3.39 11.28
CA TRP A 331 -10.67 -2.60 10.09
C TRP A 331 -9.42 -1.92 9.54
N PRO A 332 -9.29 -1.80 8.21
CA PRO A 332 -8.16 -1.12 7.58
C PRO A 332 -8.22 0.40 7.80
N GLN A 333 -7.05 1.01 8.02
CA GLN A 333 -6.88 2.46 7.89
C GLN A 333 -6.67 2.83 6.40
N SER A 334 -7.71 2.61 5.60
CA SER A 334 -7.68 2.75 4.14
C SER A 334 -7.36 4.18 3.69
N GLN A 335 -6.50 4.30 2.68
CA GLN A 335 -6.23 5.58 2.01
C GLN A 335 -7.15 5.78 0.80
N GLN A 336 -7.49 4.69 0.12
CA GLN A 336 -8.38 4.68 -1.05
C GLN A 336 -9.54 3.69 -0.85
N ASN A 337 -10.63 3.89 -1.59
CA ASN A 337 -11.84 3.08 -1.46
C ASN A 337 -11.78 1.77 -2.26
N GLY A 338 -12.65 0.82 -1.92
CA GLY A 338 -12.98 -0.30 -2.80
C GLY A 338 -12.08 -1.54 -2.70
N MET A 339 -11.20 -1.63 -1.70
CA MET A 339 -10.25 -2.73 -1.56
C MET A 339 -10.89 -4.13 -1.65
N GLN A 340 -12.01 -4.37 -0.98
CA GLN A 340 -12.70 -5.67 -1.06
C GLN A 340 -13.25 -5.98 -2.46
N ALA A 341 -13.83 -4.98 -3.13
CA ALA A 341 -14.38 -5.15 -4.47
C ALA A 341 -13.26 -5.40 -5.49
N GLN A 342 -12.16 -4.65 -5.37
CA GLN A 342 -10.95 -4.81 -6.15
C GLN A 342 -10.33 -6.20 -5.96
N ALA A 343 -10.15 -6.65 -4.72
CA ALA A 343 -9.65 -7.98 -4.42
C ALA A 343 -10.55 -9.07 -4.97
N GLN A 344 -11.87 -8.93 -4.82
CA GLN A 344 -12.84 -9.90 -5.33
C GLN A 344 -12.80 -10.02 -6.86
N LEU A 345 -12.72 -8.91 -7.60
CA LEU A 345 -12.64 -8.96 -9.06
C LEU A 345 -11.28 -9.47 -9.56
N ALA A 346 -10.18 -8.88 -9.07
CA ALA A 346 -8.83 -9.18 -9.55
C ALA A 346 -8.42 -10.63 -9.22
N SER A 347 -8.79 -11.13 -8.03
CA SER A 347 -8.56 -12.54 -7.66
C SER A 347 -9.35 -13.55 -8.51
N ASN A 348 -10.45 -13.11 -9.14
CA ASN A 348 -11.28 -13.87 -10.09
C ASN A 348 -10.91 -13.60 -11.56
N GLY A 349 -9.77 -12.96 -11.83
CA GLY A 349 -9.27 -12.76 -13.20
C GLY A 349 -9.81 -11.54 -13.93
N ILE A 350 -10.53 -10.65 -13.26
CA ILE A 350 -11.06 -9.41 -13.85
C ILE A 350 -10.15 -8.24 -13.50
N PHE A 351 -9.61 -7.55 -14.51
CA PHE A 351 -8.87 -6.30 -14.33
C PHE A 351 -9.78 -5.21 -13.75
N ALA A 352 -9.52 -4.82 -12.51
CA ALA A 352 -10.37 -3.95 -11.71
C ALA A 352 -9.88 -2.48 -11.67
N GLY A 353 -9.01 -2.10 -12.62
CA GLY A 353 -8.37 -0.77 -12.68
C GLY A 353 -9.19 0.30 -13.42
N THR A 354 -10.39 -0.04 -13.91
CA THR A 354 -11.30 0.92 -14.56
C THR A 354 -12.70 0.78 -14.00
N SER A 355 -13.46 1.88 -13.97
CA SER A 355 -14.86 1.86 -13.54
C SER A 355 -15.73 0.92 -14.39
N TYR A 356 -15.47 0.83 -15.70
CA TYR A 356 -16.19 -0.03 -16.63
C TYR A 356 -16.17 -1.52 -16.22
N ALA A 357 -15.08 -1.99 -15.61
CA ALA A 357 -14.95 -3.37 -15.17
C ALA A 357 -16.06 -3.76 -14.16
N TYR A 358 -16.52 -2.81 -13.34
CA TYR A 358 -17.50 -3.03 -12.28
C TYR A 358 -18.96 -3.07 -12.79
N ASP A 359 -19.20 -2.59 -14.01
CA ASP A 359 -20.56 -2.43 -14.53
C ASP A 359 -21.08 -3.64 -15.30
N THR A 360 -20.20 -4.56 -15.68
CA THR A 360 -20.58 -5.78 -16.42
C THR A 360 -21.42 -6.72 -15.57
N SER A 361 -22.35 -7.47 -16.19
CA SER A 361 -23.18 -8.44 -15.47
C SER A 361 -22.35 -9.53 -14.77
N ALA A 362 -21.26 -9.97 -15.40
CA ALA A 362 -20.35 -10.95 -14.82
C ALA A 362 -19.64 -10.40 -13.57
N ALA A 363 -19.13 -9.16 -13.63
CA ALA A 363 -18.50 -8.52 -12.48
C ALA A 363 -19.50 -8.31 -11.33
N LYS A 364 -20.73 -7.89 -11.63
CA LYS A 364 -21.78 -7.71 -10.62
C LYS A 364 -22.12 -9.01 -9.88
N GLU A 365 -22.13 -10.15 -10.57
CA GLU A 365 -22.30 -11.44 -9.90
C GLU A 365 -21.12 -11.80 -9.00
N ILE A 366 -19.89 -11.62 -9.48
CA ILE A 366 -18.68 -11.87 -8.69
C ILE A 366 -18.61 -10.95 -7.45
N LEU A 367 -19.02 -9.69 -7.59
CA LEU A 367 -18.98 -8.68 -6.52
C LEU A 367 -19.90 -9.01 -5.33
N LYS A 368 -20.86 -9.92 -5.47
CA LYS A 368 -21.70 -10.37 -4.34
C LYS A 368 -20.85 -10.98 -3.20
N GLY A 369 -19.71 -11.58 -3.52
CA GLY A 369 -18.75 -12.12 -2.54
C GLY A 369 -17.73 -11.09 -2.01
N ALA A 370 -17.84 -9.80 -2.37
CA ALA A 370 -16.87 -8.81 -1.93
C ALA A 370 -16.91 -8.60 -0.40
N ALA A 371 -18.09 -8.73 0.23
CA ALA A 371 -18.23 -8.58 1.68
C ALA A 371 -17.49 -9.65 2.49
N ASP A 372 -17.16 -10.79 1.88
CA ASP A 372 -16.45 -11.90 2.54
C ASP A 372 -14.96 -11.60 2.78
N TRP A 373 -14.42 -10.58 2.11
CA TRP A 373 -13.03 -10.18 2.26
C TRP A 373 -12.82 -9.35 3.53
N LYS A 374 -11.96 -9.84 4.41
CA LYS A 374 -11.51 -9.15 5.62
C LYS A 374 -10.01 -8.88 5.59
N LEU A 375 -9.60 -7.89 6.38
CA LEU A 375 -8.19 -7.59 6.61
C LEU A 375 -7.57 -8.67 7.49
N VAL A 376 -6.45 -9.23 7.03
CA VAL A 376 -5.58 -10.12 7.80
C VAL A 376 -4.41 -9.34 8.36
N LEU A 377 -3.70 -8.57 7.53
CA LEU A 377 -2.52 -7.81 7.91
C LEU A 377 -2.49 -6.49 7.14
N GLN A 378 -2.31 -5.39 7.84
CA GLN A 378 -1.93 -4.10 7.26
C GLN A 378 -0.46 -3.84 7.57
N VAL A 379 0.31 -3.50 6.53
CA VAL A 379 1.69 -3.04 6.64
C VAL A 379 1.75 -1.64 6.04
N GLY A 380 1.75 -0.62 6.90
CA GLY A 380 1.95 0.76 6.46
C GLY A 380 3.41 1.16 6.24
N ALA A 381 3.64 2.43 5.95
CA ALA A 381 4.99 2.98 5.86
C ALA A 381 5.66 2.96 7.24
N ASP A 382 6.96 2.67 7.25
CA ASP A 382 7.74 2.56 8.47
C ASP A 382 9.22 2.91 8.23
N GLU A 383 9.63 4.04 8.79
CA GLU A 383 10.99 4.54 8.70
C GLU A 383 11.99 3.68 9.46
N ALA A 384 11.56 2.96 10.51
CA ALA A 384 12.42 2.11 11.32
C ALA A 384 13.02 0.96 10.50
N VAL A 385 12.29 0.49 9.49
CA VAL A 385 12.70 -0.58 8.58
C VAL A 385 13.02 -0.10 7.16
N GLY A 386 12.86 1.20 6.89
CA GLY A 386 13.04 1.78 5.57
C GLY A 386 11.89 1.52 4.58
N LEU A 387 10.73 1.06 5.05
CA LEU A 387 9.56 0.81 4.19
C LEU A 387 8.85 2.13 3.85
N ARG A 388 8.81 2.46 2.57
CA ARG A 388 8.18 3.69 2.05
C ARG A 388 7.18 3.34 0.94
N GLY A 389 6.45 4.35 0.47
CA GLY A 389 5.62 4.24 -0.73
C GLY A 389 4.19 3.80 -0.47
N GLY A 390 3.62 4.05 0.72
CA GLY A 390 2.22 3.77 1.04
C GLY A 390 2.03 2.60 1.99
N ALA A 391 0.89 1.91 1.86
CA ALA A 391 0.48 0.80 2.71
C ALA A 391 0.00 -0.42 1.91
N TYR A 392 0.25 -1.60 2.48
CA TYR A 392 -0.08 -2.90 1.91
C TYR A 392 -1.13 -3.58 2.79
N TYR A 393 -2.25 -3.97 2.20
CA TYR A 393 -3.37 -4.60 2.89
C TYR A 393 -3.53 -6.02 2.38
N VAL A 394 -3.19 -6.98 3.24
CA VAL A 394 -3.39 -8.40 2.99
C VAL A 394 -4.82 -8.75 3.36
N LEU A 395 -5.62 -9.09 2.36
CA LEU A 395 -7.02 -9.47 2.50
C LEU A 395 -7.18 -10.96 2.23
N MET A 396 -8.13 -11.59 2.93
CA MET A 396 -8.56 -12.96 2.67
C MET A 396 -10.07 -13.06 2.76
N ARG A 397 -10.67 -13.96 1.97
CA ARG A 397 -12.07 -14.37 2.22
C ARG A 397 -12.13 -15.13 3.54
N HIS A 398 -13.20 -14.92 4.31
CA HIS A 398 -13.39 -15.58 5.60
C HIS A 398 -13.19 -17.11 5.54
N ASP A 399 -13.83 -17.79 4.60
CA ASP A 399 -13.69 -19.25 4.44
C ASP A 399 -12.27 -19.69 4.08
N ASP A 400 -11.55 -18.92 3.25
CA ASP A 400 -10.14 -19.23 2.94
C ASP A 400 -9.25 -19.13 4.17
N LEU A 401 -9.55 -18.16 5.05
CA LEU A 401 -8.82 -17.97 6.29
C LEU A 401 -9.05 -19.12 7.26
N LEU A 402 -10.31 -19.53 7.45
CA LEU A 402 -10.67 -20.68 8.30
C LEU A 402 -10.07 -21.98 7.78
N GLU A 403 -10.07 -22.19 6.46
CA GLU A 403 -9.48 -23.35 5.79
C GLU A 403 -7.95 -23.27 5.62
N ARG A 404 -7.30 -22.21 6.14
CA ARG A 404 -5.84 -22.02 6.10
C ARG A 404 -5.26 -21.96 4.69
N ARG A 405 -6.05 -21.50 3.71
CA ARG A 405 -5.65 -21.33 2.31
C ARG A 405 -4.94 -19.99 2.10
N PHE A 406 -3.82 -19.78 2.77
CA PHE A 406 -3.06 -18.52 2.69
C PHE A 406 -2.53 -18.19 1.29
N ASP A 407 -2.45 -19.19 0.39
CA ASP A 407 -2.18 -19.00 -1.04
C ASP A 407 -3.29 -18.20 -1.77
N LYS A 408 -4.51 -18.17 -1.21
CA LYS A 408 -5.66 -17.44 -1.75
C LYS A 408 -5.71 -15.97 -1.36
N ALA A 409 -4.86 -15.53 -0.44
CA ALA A 409 -4.78 -14.12 -0.05
C ALA A 409 -4.60 -13.19 -1.25
N TRP A 410 -5.01 -11.93 -1.06
CA TRP A 410 -4.84 -10.87 -2.04
C TRP A 410 -4.26 -9.63 -1.36
N VAL A 411 -3.25 -9.01 -1.98
CA VAL A 411 -2.65 -7.79 -1.45
C VAL A 411 -3.12 -6.60 -2.27
N VAL A 412 -3.63 -5.58 -1.59
CA VAL A 412 -3.89 -4.27 -2.17
C VAL A 412 -2.84 -3.31 -1.67
N HIS A 413 -2.13 -2.66 -2.59
CA HIS A 413 -1.23 -1.56 -2.28
C HIS A 413 -1.97 -0.23 -2.54
N GLN A 414 -1.86 0.71 -1.59
CA GLN A 414 -2.39 2.06 -1.72
C GLN A 414 -1.30 3.05 -1.32
N SER A 415 -1.16 4.11 -2.11
CA SER A 415 -0.31 5.25 -1.82
C SER A 415 -1.06 6.54 -2.09
N ASN A 416 -0.70 7.60 -1.37
CA ASN A 416 -1.21 8.96 -1.58
C ASN A 416 -0.57 9.66 -2.78
#